data_AF-A0A6V8KM62-F1
#
_entry.id   AF-A0A6V8KM62-F1
#
_cell.length_a   1.000
_cell.length_b   1.000
_cell.length_c   1.000
_cell.angle_alpha   90.00
_cell.angle_beta   90.00
_cell.angle_gamma   90.00
#
_symmetry.space_group_name_H-M   'P 1'
#
loop_
_entity.id
_entity.type
_entity.pdbx_description
1 polymer ?
#
loop_
_entity_poly.entity_id
_entity_poly.type
_entity_poly.pdbx_seq_one_letter_code
_entity_poly.pdbx_strand_id
1 'polypeptide(L)'
;MAGGPSTGRVVHLARPNRPVLVIDSLDELVGPEHGVVELPQRLMWSPNRRFDLDDPDLLLWMYENVLREAIRRDELRRWINGRVLARVWSRLNLPRPVRQAWEARHARLRSAA
;
A
#
# COMPACT_ATOMS: atom_id res chain seq x y z
N MET A 1 6.27 -43.89 4.77
CA MET A 1 6.36 -43.05 3.56
C MET A 1 5.80 -41.68 3.92
N ALA A 2 6.68 -40.69 4.05
CA ALA A 2 6.38 -39.37 4.60
C ALA A 2 5.72 -38.45 3.55
N GLY A 3 4.72 -37.67 3.96
CA GLY A 3 4.20 -36.52 3.21
C GLY A 3 4.02 -35.36 4.18
N GLY A 4 5.00 -34.44 4.20
CA GLY A 4 5.01 -33.29 5.10
C GLY A 4 3.92 -32.27 4.75
N PRO A 5 3.45 -31.46 5.72
CA PRO A 5 2.49 -30.40 5.46
C PRO A 5 3.16 -29.28 4.63
N SER A 6 2.76 -29.16 3.37
CA SER A 6 3.08 -28.04 2.50
C SER A 6 2.59 -26.75 3.15
N THR A 7 3.51 -25.87 3.55
CA THR A 7 3.22 -24.52 4.05
C THR A 7 2.57 -23.71 2.93
N GLY A 8 1.24 -23.75 2.86
CA GLY A 8 0.46 -22.96 1.92
C GLY A 8 0.62 -21.47 2.22
N ARG A 9 1.28 -20.74 1.32
CA ARG A 9 1.41 -19.29 1.39
C ARG A 9 0.01 -18.66 1.33
N VAL A 10 -0.43 -18.08 2.44
CA VAL A 10 -1.73 -17.41 2.52
C VAL A 10 -1.74 -16.22 1.57
N VAL A 11 -2.57 -16.29 0.54
CA VAL A 11 -2.80 -15.19 -0.40
C VAL A 11 -3.88 -14.28 0.18
N HIS A 12 -3.47 -13.09 0.58
CA HIS A 12 -4.36 -12.05 1.04
C HIS A 12 -4.90 -11.24 -0.15
N LEU A 13 -6.21 -10.95 -0.17
CA LEU A 13 -6.94 -10.41 -1.32
C LEU A 13 -7.44 -8.97 -1.09
N ALA A 14 -7.19 -8.04 -2.02
CA ALA A 14 -7.63 -6.63 -1.94
C ALA A 14 -9.07 -6.39 -2.47
N ARG A 15 -9.55 -7.29 -3.33
CA ARG A 15 -10.93 -7.50 -3.80
C ARG A 15 -11.14 -9.03 -3.86
N PRO A 16 -12.36 -9.60 -3.79
CA PRO A 16 -12.52 -11.05 -3.97
C PRO A 16 -11.82 -11.44 -5.28
N ASN A 17 -10.79 -12.29 -5.17
CA ASN A 17 -9.91 -12.80 -6.22
C ASN A 17 -8.68 -11.99 -6.72
N ARG A 18 -8.23 -10.90 -6.10
CA ARG A 18 -6.95 -10.26 -6.49
C ARG A 18 -5.85 -10.37 -5.43
N PRO A 19 -4.68 -10.99 -5.73
CA PRO A 19 -3.56 -11.00 -4.79
C PRO A 19 -3.11 -9.57 -4.48
N VAL A 20 -2.86 -9.27 -3.21
CA VAL A 20 -2.34 -7.97 -2.79
C VAL A 20 -0.97 -7.74 -3.42
N LEU A 21 -0.83 -6.62 -4.13
CA LEU A 21 0.44 -6.19 -4.67
C LEU A 21 1.31 -5.61 -3.54
N VAL A 22 2.52 -6.14 -3.40
CA VAL A 22 3.56 -5.64 -2.50
C VAL A 22 4.82 -5.34 -3.28
N ILE A 23 5.72 -4.53 -2.72
CA ILE A 23 7.03 -4.24 -3.29
C ILE A 23 8.13 -5.07 -2.62
N ASP A 24 9.33 -5.15 -3.21
CA ASP A 24 10.40 -5.95 -2.64
C ASP A 24 11.16 -5.21 -1.53
N SER A 25 11.33 -3.91 -1.68
CA SER A 25 11.87 -3.03 -0.64
C SER A 25 11.06 -1.76 -0.51
N LEU A 26 10.89 -1.28 0.74
CA LEU A 26 10.31 0.04 0.98
C LEU A 26 11.18 1.16 0.40
N ASP A 27 12.46 0.91 0.16
CA ASP A 27 13.38 1.89 -0.43
C ASP A 27 13.09 2.17 -1.92
N GLU A 28 12.40 1.25 -2.60
CA GLU A 28 11.94 1.47 -3.98
C GLU A 28 10.79 2.49 -4.08
N LEU A 29 10.16 2.81 -2.94
CA LEU A 29 9.02 3.71 -2.85
C LEU A 29 9.52 5.15 -2.74
N VAL A 30 9.59 5.81 -3.89
CA VAL A 30 10.15 7.15 -4.09
C VAL A 30 9.09 8.19 -4.42
N GLY A 31 7.84 7.91 -4.05
CA GLY A 31 6.73 8.83 -4.26
C GLY A 31 6.91 10.16 -3.53
N PRO A 32 6.09 11.16 -3.92
CA PRO A 32 6.13 12.49 -3.34
C PRO A 32 5.78 12.46 -1.84
N GLU A 33 6.48 13.28 -1.07
CA GLU A 33 6.28 13.41 0.38
C GLU A 33 5.42 14.63 0.76
N HIS A 34 5.40 15.66 -0.11
CA HIS A 34 4.79 16.97 0.12
C HIS A 34 4.23 17.55 -1.18
N GLY A 35 3.42 18.60 -1.06
CA GLY A 35 2.81 19.33 -2.16
C GLY A 35 1.58 18.66 -2.75
N VAL A 36 1.03 19.27 -3.80
CA VAL A 36 -0.21 18.81 -4.43
C VAL A 36 0.08 17.85 -5.57
N VAL A 37 -0.55 16.69 -5.54
CA VAL A 37 -0.44 15.64 -6.57
C VAL A 37 -1.80 15.29 -7.13
N GLU A 38 -1.86 14.93 -8.41
CA GLU A 38 -3.09 14.45 -9.04
C GLU A 38 -2.97 12.97 -9.40
N LEU A 39 -3.81 12.14 -8.79
CA LEU A 39 -3.85 10.71 -9.09
C LEU A 39 -4.52 10.44 -10.45
N PRO A 40 -4.06 9.42 -11.18
CA PRO A 40 -4.75 8.98 -12.39
C PRO A 40 -6.12 8.40 -12.04
N GLN A 41 -7.08 8.55 -12.97
CA GLN A 41 -8.46 8.05 -12.83
C GLN A 41 -8.54 6.57 -12.44
N ARG A 42 -7.55 5.76 -12.77
CA ARG A 42 -7.49 4.34 -12.38
C ARG A 42 -7.35 4.15 -10.87
N LEU A 43 -6.54 4.99 -10.22
CA LEU A 43 -6.27 4.91 -8.77
C LEU A 43 -7.29 5.70 -7.95
N MET A 44 -7.96 6.67 -8.58
CA MET A 44 -9.01 7.48 -7.96
C MET A 44 -10.17 7.66 -8.93
N TRP A 45 -11.31 7.03 -8.64
CA TRP A 45 -12.47 7.03 -9.54
C TRP A 45 -13.33 8.30 -9.40
N SER A 46 -12.93 9.20 -8.49
CA SER A 46 -13.56 10.51 -8.25
C SER A 46 -13.16 11.53 -9.33
N PRO A 47 -14.03 12.51 -9.67
CA PRO A 47 -13.65 13.64 -10.52
C PRO A 47 -12.60 14.54 -9.85
N ASN A 48 -12.63 14.67 -8.52
CA ASN A 48 -11.56 15.36 -7.78
C ASN A 48 -10.51 14.34 -7.35
N ARG A 49 -9.33 14.42 -7.96
CA ARG A 49 -8.20 13.50 -7.73
C ARG A 49 -6.94 14.21 -7.25
N ARG A 50 -7.09 15.45 -6.79
CA ARG A 50 -5.99 16.24 -6.24
C ARG A 50 -5.87 15.98 -4.74
N PHE A 51 -4.66 15.69 -4.32
CA PHE A 51 -4.30 15.42 -2.94
C PHE A 51 -3.22 16.40 -2.55
N ASP A 52 -3.49 17.21 -1.52
CA ASP A 52 -2.45 17.97 -0.86
C ASP A 52 -1.77 17.06 0.17
N LEU A 53 -0.50 16.74 -0.03
CA LEU A 53 0.24 15.84 0.84
C LEU A 53 0.72 16.51 2.13
N ASP A 54 0.63 17.84 2.20
CA ASP A 54 0.85 18.59 3.43
C ASP A 54 -0.38 18.54 4.38
N ASP A 55 -1.54 18.17 3.84
CA ASP A 55 -2.72 17.81 4.65
C ASP A 55 -2.62 16.33 5.07
N PRO A 56 -2.56 16.02 6.37
CA PRO A 56 -2.36 14.66 6.85
C PRO A 56 -3.54 13.72 6.52
N ASP A 57 -4.77 14.23 6.47
CA ASP A 57 -5.95 13.41 6.17
C ASP A 57 -5.99 13.07 4.68
N LEU A 58 -5.66 14.03 3.81
CA LEU A 58 -5.53 13.78 2.37
C LEU A 58 -4.35 12.85 2.05
N LEU A 59 -3.22 12.99 2.75
CA LEU A 59 -2.09 12.07 2.62
C LEU A 59 -2.49 10.62 2.96
N LEU A 60 -3.13 10.41 4.12
CA LEU A 60 -3.61 9.09 4.53
C LEU A 60 -4.59 8.53 3.50
N TRP A 61 -5.55 9.34 3.07
CA TRP A 61 -6.56 8.93 2.11
C TRP A 61 -5.95 8.56 0.75
N MET A 62 -4.97 9.33 0.26
CA MET A 62 -4.22 9.01 -0.96
C MET A 62 -3.53 7.64 -0.84
N TYR A 63 -2.81 7.42 0.27
CA TYR A 63 -2.05 6.19 0.50
C TYR A 63 -2.97 4.96 0.57
N GLU A 64 -4.10 5.08 1.27
CA GLU A 64 -5.12 4.02 1.32
C GLU A 64 -5.63 3.66 -0.07
N ASN A 65 -5.95 4.65 -0.91
CA ASN A 65 -6.43 4.41 -2.26
C ASN A 65 -5.37 3.74 -3.12
N VAL A 66 -4.14 4.24 -3.12
CA VAL A 66 -3.05 3.66 -3.91
C VAL A 66 -2.76 2.22 -3.47
N LEU A 67 -2.70 1.94 -2.17
CA LEU A 67 -2.44 0.58 -1.66
C LEU A 67 -3.58 -0.42 -1.98
N ARG A 68 -4.81 0.06 -2.11
CA ARG A 68 -5.98 -0.76 -2.45
C ARG A 68 -6.11 -0.98 -3.97
N GLU A 69 -5.82 0.05 -4.76
CA GLU A 69 -6.13 0.06 -6.20
C GLU A 69 -4.91 -0.16 -7.10
N ALA A 70 -3.68 -0.05 -6.59
CA ALA A 70 -2.49 -0.28 -7.41
C ALA A 70 -2.44 -1.70 -7.97
N ILE A 71 -2.19 -1.77 -9.27
CA ILE A 71 -2.14 -3.02 -10.04
C ILE A 71 -0.74 -3.31 -10.58
N ARG A 72 0.14 -2.31 -10.59
CA ARG A 72 1.53 -2.39 -11.02
C ARG A 72 2.46 -1.84 -9.95
N ARG A 73 3.65 -2.45 -9.81
CA ARG A 73 4.65 -2.00 -8.83
C ARG A 73 5.11 -0.56 -9.09
N ASP A 74 5.12 -0.15 -10.35
CA ASP A 74 5.49 1.23 -10.72
C ASP A 74 4.50 2.27 -10.22
N GLU A 75 3.22 1.91 -10.04
CA GLU A 75 2.23 2.79 -9.40
C GLU A 75 2.58 2.97 -7.91
N LEU A 76 2.96 1.90 -7.22
CA LEU A 76 3.43 1.99 -5.83
C LEU A 76 4.70 2.85 -5.73
N ARG A 77 5.71 2.59 -6.58
CA ARG A 77 6.98 3.33 -6.61
C ARG A 77 6.78 4.82 -6.85
N ARG A 78 5.83 5.17 -7.72
CA ARG A 78 5.56 6.54 -8.14
C ARG A 78 4.78 7.35 -7.11
N TRP A 79 3.87 6.70 -6.38
CA TRP A 79 2.89 7.40 -5.56
C TRP A 79 3.08 7.25 -4.06
N ILE A 80 3.80 6.21 -3.61
CA ILE A 80 4.07 5.98 -2.20
C ILE A 80 5.53 6.29 -1.90
N ASN A 81 5.78 6.98 -0.80
CA ASN A 81 7.11 7.12 -0.21
C ASN A 81 7.29 6.11 0.92
N GLY A 82 8.39 5.35 0.91
CA GLY A 82 8.62 4.29 1.90
C GLY A 82 8.79 4.79 3.33
N ARG A 83 9.39 5.98 3.51
CA ARG A 83 9.61 6.59 4.83
C ARG A 83 8.30 7.10 5.40
N VAL A 84 7.51 7.80 4.57
CA VAL A 84 6.19 8.29 4.94
C VAL A 84 5.26 7.11 5.25
N LEU A 85 5.23 6.09 4.38
CA LEU A 85 4.42 4.89 4.57
C LEU A 85 4.69 4.25 5.93
N ALA A 86 5.96 4.06 6.29
CA ALA A 86 6.32 3.48 7.59
C ALA A 86 5.87 4.36 8.76
N ARG A 87 5.92 5.69 8.63
CA ARG A 87 5.48 6.63 9.66
C ARG A 87 3.96 6.61 9.86
N VAL A 88 3.19 6.49 8.78
CA VAL A 88 1.73 6.61 8.81
C VAL A 88 1.02 5.25 8.85
N TRP A 89 1.76 4.14 8.76
CA TRP A 89 1.20 2.79 8.61
C TRP A 89 0.11 2.44 9.62
N SER A 90 0.28 2.81 10.89
CA SER A 90 -0.67 2.54 11.97
C SER A 90 -1.99 3.29 11.83
N ARG A 91 -1.97 4.43 11.12
CA ARG A 91 -3.13 5.31 10.91
C ARG A 91 -3.95 4.93 9.67
N LEU A 92 -3.35 4.19 8.73
CA LEU A 92 -4.04 3.81 7.50
C LEU A 92 -5.19 2.82 7.80
N ASN A 93 -6.39 3.17 7.36
CA ASN A 93 -7.50 2.24 7.33
C ASN A 93 -7.34 1.33 6.11
N LEU A 94 -6.83 0.11 6.28
CA LEU A 94 -6.60 -0.83 5.17
C LEU A 94 -7.44 -2.09 5.36
N PRO A 95 -7.93 -2.71 4.26
CA PRO A 95 -8.47 -4.05 4.33
C PRO A 95 -7.46 -4.98 5.00
N ARG A 96 -7.92 -5.79 5.97
CA ARG A 96 -7.06 -6.70 6.74
C ARG A 96 -6.11 -7.53 5.86
N PRO A 97 -6.52 -8.07 4.70
CA PRO A 97 -5.61 -8.80 3.84
C PRO A 97 -4.47 -7.92 3.27
N VAL A 98 -4.76 -6.68 2.88
CA VAL A 98 -3.75 -5.73 2.39
C VAL A 98 -2.71 -5.47 3.48
N ARG A 99 -3.17 -5.16 4.69
CA ARG A 99 -2.31 -4.92 5.85
C ARG A 99 -1.40 -6.12 6.14
N GLN A 100 -1.97 -7.32 6.20
CA GLN A 100 -1.22 -8.55 6.49
C GLN A 100 -0.16 -8.88 5.42
N ALA A 101 -0.47 -8.70 4.13
CA ALA A 101 0.49 -8.96 3.06
C ALA A 101 1.70 -8.00 3.11
N TRP A 102 1.44 -6.71 3.33
CA TRP A 102 2.48 -5.69 3.44
C TRP A 102 3.35 -5.91 4.68
N GLU A 103 2.75 -6.21 5.83
CA GLU A 103 3.48 -6.53 7.05
C GLU A 103 4.30 -7.81 6.89
N ALA A 104 3.74 -8.87 6.31
CA ALA A 104 4.46 -10.13 6.05
C ALA A 104 5.71 -9.90 5.20
N ARG A 105 5.65 -8.99 4.22
CA ARG A 105 6.79 -8.63 3.37
C ARG A 105 7.77 -7.64 4.04
N HIS A 106 7.27 -6.75 4.89
CA HIS A 106 8.03 -5.66 5.50
C HIS A 106 7.83 -5.62 7.02
N ALA A 107 8.72 -6.29 7.76
CA ALA A 107 8.66 -6.36 9.22
C ALA A 107 8.65 -4.98 9.90
N ARG A 108 9.31 -3.98 9.30
CA ARG A 108 9.35 -2.59 9.79
C ARG A 108 7.96 -1.95 9.92
N LEU A 109 7.00 -2.36 9.10
CA LEU A 109 5.64 -1.84 9.17
C LEU A 109 4.91 -2.34 10.43
N ARG A 110 5.20 -3.56 10.92
CA ARG A 110 4.64 -4.07 12.18
C ARG A 110 5.17 -3.33 13.40
N SER A 111 6.45 -2.95 13.40
CA SER A 111 7.07 -2.26 14.53
C SER A 111 6.67 -0.78 14.66
N ALA A 112 6.02 -0.22 13.63
CA ALA A 112 5.54 1.15 13.61
C ALA A 112 4.03 1.27 13.94
N ALA A 113 3.35 0.14 14.17
CA ALA A 113 1.97 0.03 14.62
C ALA A 113 1.89 -0.05 16.14
#